data_AF-A0A521SP00-F1
#
_entry.id   AF-A0A521SP00-F1
#
_cell.length_a   1.000
_cell.length_b   1.000
_cell.length_c   1.000
_cell.angle_alpha   90.00
_cell.angle_beta   90.00
_cell.angle_gamma   90.00
#
_symmetry.space_group_name_H-M   'P 1'
#
loop_
_entity.id
_entity.type
_entity.pdbx_description
1 polymer ?
#
loop_
_entity_poly.entity_id
_entity_poly.type
_entity_poly.pdbx_seq_one_letter_code
_entity_poly.pdbx_strand_id
1 'polypeptide(L)'
;MVQLKAAVAQYAMHFPAERRQAISAQLENILNVSDWYDGDEFPNLNAFRDLLAWSIYAEAPPWDSLGVDDEGDVLIAWHRDELTLTANFDGHRLVRWTTRYQGGGDTVAHAAGDCSLRQFARQAKFYLQGEAVNGD
;
A
#
# COMPACT_ATOMS: atom_id res chain seq x y z
N MET A 1 9.47 5.21 16.26
CA MET A 1 10.44 5.72 15.26
C MET A 1 11.62 4.75 14.95
N VAL A 2 12.51 4.45 15.90
CA VAL A 2 13.70 3.58 15.64
C VAL A 2 13.31 2.19 15.12
N GLN A 3 12.23 1.62 15.64
CA GLN A 3 11.75 0.30 15.23
C GLN A 3 11.19 0.25 13.79
N LEU A 4 10.58 1.34 13.30
CA LEU A 4 10.09 1.43 11.92
C LEU A 4 11.26 1.46 10.92
N LYS A 5 12.28 2.27 11.21
CA LYS A 5 13.52 2.32 10.42
C LYS A 5 14.26 0.97 10.45
N ALA A 6 14.28 0.29 11.60
CA ALA A 6 14.83 -1.06 11.71
C ALA A 6 14.02 -2.09 10.88
N ALA A 7 12.69 -1.98 10.83
CA ALA A 7 11.87 -2.83 9.98
C ALA A 7 12.17 -2.60 8.50
N VAL A 8 12.32 -1.35 8.03
CA VAL A 8 12.76 -1.10 6.64
C VAL A 8 14.10 -1.80 6.39
N ALA A 9 15.08 -1.66 7.27
CA ALA A 9 16.39 -2.29 7.10
C ALA A 9 16.33 -3.83 7.06
N GLN A 10 15.44 -4.45 7.83
CA GLN A 10 15.25 -5.92 7.83
C GLN A 10 14.63 -6.42 6.53
N TYR A 11 13.63 -5.73 5.99
CA TYR A 11 12.95 -6.14 4.76
C TYR A 11 13.68 -5.67 3.50
N ALA A 12 14.46 -4.59 3.61
CA ALA A 12 15.32 -4.00 2.58
C ALA A 12 16.22 -5.01 1.86
N MET A 13 16.66 -6.08 2.52
CA MET A 13 17.49 -7.10 1.87
C MET A 13 16.80 -7.79 0.68
N HIS A 14 15.48 -7.70 0.58
CA HIS A 14 14.68 -8.27 -0.50
C HIS A 14 14.35 -7.27 -1.61
N PHE A 15 14.74 -6.00 -1.48
CA PHE A 15 14.40 -4.95 -2.44
C PHE A 15 15.63 -4.42 -3.19
N PRO A 16 15.47 -4.02 -4.46
CA PRO A 16 16.46 -3.20 -5.16
C PRO A 16 16.77 -1.91 -4.40
N ALA A 17 17.99 -1.38 -4.58
CA ALA A 17 18.45 -0.20 -3.85
C ALA A 17 17.52 1.02 -4.01
N GLU A 18 17.03 1.26 -5.21
CA GLU A 18 16.13 2.36 -5.55
C GLU A 18 14.78 2.23 -4.80
N ARG A 19 14.22 1.02 -4.75
CA ARG A 19 12.98 0.74 -4.03
C ARG A 19 13.13 0.94 -2.52
N ARG A 20 14.28 0.55 -1.95
CA ARG A 20 14.59 0.83 -0.53
C ARG A 20 14.61 2.31 -0.23
N GLN A 21 15.27 3.09 -1.08
CA GLN A 21 15.38 4.54 -0.92
C GLN A 21 14.00 5.20 -1.00
N ALA A 22 13.16 4.79 -1.94
CA ALA A 22 11.79 5.29 -2.07
C ALA A 22 10.94 5.00 -0.82
N ILE A 23 10.98 3.76 -0.30
CA ILE A 23 10.25 3.38 0.91
C ILE A 23 10.75 4.17 2.12
N SER A 24 12.08 4.31 2.28
CA SER A 24 12.66 5.11 3.36
C SER A 24 12.22 6.58 3.27
N ALA A 25 12.25 7.19 2.08
CA ALA A 25 11.86 8.59 1.90
C ALA A 25 10.38 8.82 2.24
N GLN A 26 9.50 7.92 1.82
CA GLN A 26 8.08 8.00 2.16
C GLN A 26 7.84 7.79 3.66
N LEU A 27 8.59 6.90 4.29
CA LEU A 27 8.53 6.74 5.75
C LEU A 27 8.97 8.01 6.48
N GLU A 28 10.03 8.69 6.04
CA GLU A 28 10.45 9.97 6.65
C GLU A 28 9.37 11.05 6.48
N ASN A 29 8.71 11.12 5.32
CA ASN A 29 7.61 12.06 5.11
C ASN A 29 6.46 11.82 6.08
N ILE A 30 6.09 10.55 6.29
CA ILE A 30 5.01 10.21 7.23
C ILE A 30 5.45 10.48 8.66
N LEU A 31 6.70 10.23 9.01
CA LEU A 31 7.22 10.51 10.35
C LEU A 31 7.47 12.01 10.60
N ASN A 32 7.24 12.88 9.62
CA ASN A 32 7.42 14.32 9.79
C ASN A 32 6.29 14.92 10.63
N VAL A 33 6.49 14.91 11.94
CA VAL A 33 5.51 15.38 12.94
C VAL A 33 5.13 16.86 12.78
N SER A 34 5.90 17.67 12.03
CA SER A 34 5.53 19.07 11.77
C SER A 34 4.25 19.20 10.93
N ASP A 35 3.89 18.14 10.21
CA ASP A 35 2.78 18.16 9.25
C ASP A 35 1.53 17.44 9.81
N TRP A 36 1.55 17.07 11.10
CA TRP A 36 0.50 16.29 11.75
C TRP A 36 -0.53 17.17 12.45
N TYR A 37 -1.78 16.76 12.39
CA TYR A 37 -2.89 17.34 13.13
C TYR A 37 -3.05 16.67 14.50
N ASP A 38 -3.73 17.37 15.41
CA ASP A 38 -4.09 16.80 16.71
C ASP A 38 -5.00 15.58 16.52
N GLY A 39 -4.52 14.41 16.97
CA GLY A 39 -5.22 13.13 16.82
C GLY A 39 -4.61 12.20 15.78
N ASP A 40 -3.62 12.66 15.01
CA ASP A 40 -2.87 11.78 14.10
C ASP A 40 -2.03 10.76 14.90
N GLU A 41 -2.07 9.50 14.47
CA GLU A 41 -1.34 8.41 15.10
C GLU A 41 -0.07 8.02 14.35
N PHE A 42 0.90 7.49 15.10
CA PHE A 42 2.08 6.92 14.46
C PHE A 42 1.76 5.62 13.74
N PRO A 43 2.40 5.37 12.58
CA PRO A 43 2.23 4.10 11.90
C PRO A 43 2.56 2.96 12.85
N ASN A 44 1.58 2.08 13.02
CA ASN A 44 1.71 0.89 13.82
C ASN A 44 2.82 0.02 13.22
N LEU A 45 3.73 -0.46 14.07
CA LEU A 45 4.87 -1.24 13.61
C LEU A 45 4.46 -2.52 12.87
N ASN A 46 3.38 -3.16 13.31
CA ASN A 46 2.89 -4.38 12.67
C ASN A 46 2.22 -4.08 11.33
N ALA A 47 1.40 -3.02 11.25
CA ALA A 47 0.83 -2.53 9.99
C ALA A 47 1.93 -2.24 8.95
N PHE A 48 2.97 -1.54 9.38
CA PHE A 48 4.10 -1.23 8.50
C PHE A 48 4.91 -2.47 8.09
N ARG A 49 5.07 -3.46 8.99
CA ARG A 49 5.68 -4.76 8.64
C ARG A 49 4.83 -5.54 7.64
N ASP A 50 3.51 -5.45 7.74
CA ASP A 50 2.60 -6.09 6.80
C ASP A 50 2.71 -5.46 5.40
N LEU A 51 2.79 -4.12 5.31
CA LEU A 51 3.11 -3.43 4.05
C LEU A 51 4.43 -3.92 3.45
N LEU A 52 5.50 -4.00 4.26
CA LEU A 52 6.81 -4.43 3.79
C LEU A 52 6.80 -5.90 3.35
N ALA A 53 6.13 -6.78 4.10
CA ALA A 53 5.99 -8.20 3.77
C ALA A 53 5.18 -8.38 2.48
N TRP A 54 4.05 -7.69 2.36
CA TRP A 54 3.23 -7.67 1.16
C TRP A 54 4.02 -7.20 -0.07
N SER A 55 4.81 -6.14 0.08
CA SER A 55 5.63 -5.58 -1.01
C SER A 55 6.63 -6.59 -1.58
N ILE A 56 7.13 -7.52 -0.75
CA ILE A 56 7.99 -8.62 -1.21
C ILE A 56 7.16 -9.63 -2.04
N TYR A 57 5.95 -9.97 -1.60
CA TYR A 57 5.10 -10.94 -2.30
C TYR A 57 4.55 -10.43 -3.62
N ALA A 58 4.23 -9.15 -3.69
CA ALA A 58 3.50 -8.60 -4.81
C ALA A 58 4.39 -8.33 -6.03
N GLU A 59 5.71 -8.17 -5.82
CA GLU A 59 6.62 -7.58 -6.83
C GLU A 59 5.96 -6.36 -7.50
N ALA A 60 5.14 -5.64 -6.73
CA ALA A 60 4.19 -4.69 -7.25
C ALA A 60 4.88 -3.39 -7.65
N PRO A 61 4.33 -2.67 -8.65
CA PRO A 61 4.83 -1.35 -8.97
C PRO A 61 4.75 -0.43 -7.75
N PRO A 62 5.58 0.62 -7.72
CA PRO A 62 5.51 1.64 -6.68
C PRO A 62 4.07 2.17 -6.54
N TRP A 63 3.63 2.34 -5.29
CA TRP A 63 2.41 3.09 -4.98
C TRP A 63 2.68 4.59 -5.05
N ASP A 64 1.64 5.35 -5.34
CA ASP A 64 1.73 6.79 -5.57
C ASP A 64 1.60 7.56 -4.25
N SER A 65 0.90 7.01 -3.26
CA SER A 65 0.78 7.60 -1.93
C SER A 65 0.83 6.55 -0.82
N LEU A 66 1.34 6.98 0.34
CA LEU A 66 1.41 6.24 1.60
C LEU A 66 0.85 7.17 2.68
N GLY A 67 -0.01 6.66 3.54
CA GLY A 67 -0.64 7.41 4.63
C GLY A 67 -0.82 6.53 5.86
N VAL A 68 -1.30 7.16 6.93
CA VAL A 68 -1.62 6.51 8.20
C VAL A 68 -2.98 7.04 8.65
N ASP A 69 -3.83 6.17 9.16
CA ASP A 69 -5.12 6.59 9.76
C ASP A 69 -5.01 6.79 11.28
N ASP A 70 -6.14 7.11 11.91
CA ASP A 70 -6.27 7.38 13.33
C ASP A 70 -6.10 6.14 14.23
N GLU A 71 -6.01 4.93 13.66
CA GLU A 71 -5.66 3.70 14.38
C GLU A 71 -4.18 3.32 14.20
N GLY A 72 -3.44 4.09 13.40
CA GLY A 72 -2.06 3.80 13.02
C GLY A 72 -1.95 2.75 11.91
N ASP A 73 -3.05 2.40 11.24
CA ASP A 73 -3.03 1.49 10.11
C ASP A 73 -2.31 2.16 8.94
N VAL A 74 -1.66 1.36 8.10
CA VAL A 74 -0.89 1.88 6.97
C VAL A 74 -1.72 1.80 5.71
N LEU A 75 -1.90 2.94 5.04
CA LEU A 75 -2.67 3.08 3.82
C LEU A 75 -1.74 3.28 2.62
N ILE A 76 -1.98 2.58 1.52
CA ILE A 76 -1.34 2.88 0.23
C ILE A 76 -2.39 3.03 -0.87
N ALA A 77 -2.09 3.86 -1.87
CA ALA A 77 -2.91 3.97 -3.06
C ALA A 77 -2.09 3.99 -4.35
N TRP A 78 -2.67 3.41 -5.38
CA TRP A 78 -2.28 3.57 -6.78
C TRP A 78 -3.35 4.34 -7.51
N HIS A 79 -2.90 5.26 -8.36
CA HIS A 79 -3.68 6.01 -9.31
C HIS A 79 -3.05 5.81 -10.70
N ARG A 80 -3.83 5.21 -11.59
CA ARG A 80 -3.56 5.07 -13.02
C ARG A 80 -4.78 5.63 -13.76
N ASP A 81 -4.62 6.07 -15.00
CA ASP A 81 -5.61 6.83 -15.78
C ASP A 81 -7.08 6.53 -15.42
N GLU A 82 -7.49 5.26 -15.52
CA GLU A 82 -8.85 4.81 -15.27
C GLU A 82 -9.01 4.00 -13.96
N LEU A 83 -7.94 3.78 -13.21
CA LEU A 83 -7.91 2.87 -12.06
C LEU A 83 -7.41 3.58 -10.80
N THR A 84 -8.20 3.49 -9.73
CA THR A 84 -7.73 3.72 -8.36
C THR A 84 -7.80 2.41 -7.58
N LEU A 85 -6.70 2.05 -6.91
CA LEU A 85 -6.62 0.91 -6.01
C LEU A 85 -6.09 1.42 -4.66
N THR A 86 -6.76 1.09 -3.57
CA THR A 86 -6.31 1.41 -2.21
C THR A 86 -6.19 0.14 -1.38
N ALA A 87 -5.28 0.16 -0.41
CA ALA A 87 -5.08 -0.92 0.54
C ALA A 87 -4.79 -0.36 1.93
N ASN A 88 -5.41 -0.95 2.94
CA ASN A 88 -5.19 -0.71 4.36
C ASN A 88 -4.56 -1.99 4.96
N PHE A 89 -3.43 -1.82 5.64
CA PHE A 89 -2.77 -2.84 6.47
C PHE A 89 -2.97 -2.54 7.95
N ASP A 90 -3.62 -3.46 8.67
CA ASP A 90 -3.96 -3.29 10.09
C ASP A 90 -2.99 -3.98 11.07
N GLY A 91 -1.94 -4.62 10.55
CA GLY A 91 -0.95 -5.33 11.35
C GLY A 91 -1.36 -6.75 11.77
N HIS A 92 -2.51 -7.25 11.29
CA HIS A 92 -3.00 -8.61 11.55
C HIS A 92 -2.80 -9.56 10.36
N ARG A 93 -1.92 -9.22 9.41
CA ARG A 93 -1.66 -9.95 8.15
C ARG A 93 -2.88 -10.02 7.23
N LEU A 94 -3.83 -9.12 7.43
CA LEU A 94 -4.97 -8.90 6.58
C LEU A 94 -4.80 -7.57 5.83
N VAL A 95 -5.41 -7.50 4.67
CA VAL A 95 -5.46 -6.29 3.86
C VAL A 95 -6.90 -6.05 3.47
N ARG A 96 -7.42 -4.89 3.87
CA ARG A 96 -8.68 -4.37 3.37
C ARG A 96 -8.36 -3.52 2.15
N TRP A 97 -9.01 -3.78 1.03
CA TRP A 97 -8.69 -3.08 -0.21
C TRP A 97 -9.95 -2.66 -0.94
N THR A 98 -9.83 -1.58 -1.70
CA THR A 98 -10.90 -1.12 -2.59
C THR A 98 -10.31 -0.76 -3.94
N THR A 99 -11.12 -0.91 -4.99
CA THR A 99 -10.77 -0.44 -6.31
C THR A 99 -11.95 0.26 -6.96
N ARG A 100 -11.61 1.26 -7.76
CA ARG A 100 -12.50 1.97 -8.65
C ARG A 100 -11.89 1.93 -10.04
N TYR A 101 -12.63 1.43 -11.01
CA TYR A 101 -12.28 1.47 -12.42
C TYR A 101 -13.30 2.32 -13.18
N GLN A 102 -12.83 3.24 -14.00
CA GLN A 102 -13.66 4.11 -14.84
C GLN A 102 -13.22 3.93 -16.29
N GLY A 103 -13.83 2.96 -16.98
CA GLY A 103 -13.61 2.78 -18.41
C GLY A 103 -14.28 3.89 -19.23
N GLY A 104 -13.80 4.12 -20.45
CA GLY A 104 -14.33 5.14 -21.36
C GLY A 104 -15.87 5.24 -21.36
N GLY A 105 -16.40 6.43 -21.03
CA GLY A 105 -17.83 6.70 -20.84
C GLY A 105 -18.20 7.03 -19.38
N ASP A 106 -19.47 6.83 -19.03
CA ASP A 106 -20.01 7.08 -17.67
C ASP A 106 -19.98 5.82 -16.76
N THR A 107 -19.38 4.72 -17.22
CA THR A 107 -19.39 3.46 -16.47
C THR A 107 -18.29 3.44 -15.42
N VAL A 108 -18.68 3.33 -14.14
CA VAL A 108 -17.76 3.16 -13.02
C VAL A 108 -17.99 1.80 -12.37
N ALA A 109 -16.95 0.99 -12.29
CA ALA A 109 -16.94 -0.28 -11.57
C ALA A 109 -16.23 -0.12 -10.22
N HIS A 110 -16.77 -0.77 -9.19
CA HIS A 110 -16.19 -0.78 -7.86
C HIS A 110 -16.06 -2.22 -7.37
N ALA A 111 -14.96 -2.51 -6.68
CA ALA A 111 -14.82 -3.74 -5.91
C ALA A 111 -14.10 -3.44 -4.59
N ALA A 112 -14.36 -4.27 -3.59
CA ALA A 112 -13.69 -4.21 -2.30
C ALA A 112 -13.60 -5.61 -1.72
N GLY A 113 -12.67 -5.80 -0.80
CA GLY A 113 -12.59 -7.05 -0.06
C GLY A 113 -11.48 -7.05 0.97
N ASP A 114 -11.49 -8.11 1.78
CA ASP A 114 -10.50 -8.34 2.82
C ASP A 114 -9.85 -9.70 2.57
N CYS A 115 -8.52 -9.73 2.57
CA CYS A 115 -7.80 -10.98 2.34
C CYS A 115 -6.40 -10.97 2.94
N SER A 116 -5.74 -12.13 2.94
CA SER A 116 -4.36 -12.22 3.39
C SER A 116 -3.41 -11.43 2.47
N LEU A 117 -2.24 -11.05 3.00
CA LEU A 117 -1.19 -10.37 2.22
C LEU A 117 -0.88 -11.06 0.88
N ARG A 118 -0.79 -12.39 0.86
CA ARG A 118 -0.48 -13.14 -0.37
C ARG A 118 -1.63 -13.14 -1.39
N GLN A 119 -2.87 -13.15 -0.92
CA GLN A 119 -4.02 -13.03 -1.81
C GLN A 119 -4.09 -11.62 -2.39
N PHE A 120 -3.88 -10.60 -1.56
CA PHE A 120 -3.87 -9.23 -2.04
C PHE A 120 -2.74 -8.98 -3.03
N ALA A 121 -1.55 -9.56 -2.84
CA ALA A 121 -0.46 -9.51 -3.82
C ALA A 121 -0.89 -9.97 -5.23
N ARG A 122 -1.70 -11.04 -5.31
CA ARG A 122 -2.26 -11.53 -6.59
C ARG A 122 -3.30 -10.56 -7.15
N GLN A 123 -4.19 -10.05 -6.29
CA GLN A 123 -5.24 -9.13 -6.69
C GLN A 123 -4.68 -7.78 -7.18
N ALA A 124 -3.68 -7.24 -6.49
CA ALA A 124 -2.97 -6.03 -6.87
C ALA A 124 -2.27 -6.22 -8.22
N LYS A 125 -1.62 -7.37 -8.45
CA LYS A 125 -1.02 -7.68 -9.74
C LYS A 125 -2.06 -7.68 -10.87
N PHE A 126 -3.20 -8.33 -10.66
CA PHE A 126 -4.32 -8.37 -11.62
C PHE A 126 -4.77 -6.97 -12.03
N TYR A 127 -5.03 -6.08 -11.04
CA TYR A 127 -5.48 -4.72 -11.32
C TYR A 127 -4.38 -3.82 -11.91
N LEU A 128 -3.16 -3.89 -11.38
CA LEU A 128 -2.09 -2.95 -11.74
C LEU A 128 -1.32 -3.32 -13.01
N GLN A 129 -1.36 -4.59 -13.43
CA GLN A 129 -0.63 -5.07 -14.61
C GLN A 129 -1.53 -5.52 -15.76
N GLY A 130 -2.86 -5.39 -15.62
CA GLY A 130 -3.77 -5.45 -16.76
C GLY A 130 -4.19 -6.84 -17.23
N GLU A 131 -4.35 -7.82 -16.34
CA GLU A 131 -5.23 -8.96 -16.66
C GLU A 131 -6.72 -8.58 -16.52
N ALA A 132 -7.01 -7.33 -16.13
CA ALA A 132 -8.36 -6.82 -15.93
C ALA A 132 -9.07 -6.33 -17.21
N VAL A 133 -8.43 -6.37 -18.39
CA VAL A 133 -9.03 -5.90 -19.65
C VAL A 133 -8.78 -6.91 -20.76
N ASN A 134 -9.46 -8.05 -20.68
CA ASN A 134 -9.84 -8.90 -21.82
C ASN A 134 -10.93 -9.86 -21.32
N GLY A 135 -12.11 -9.30 -21.05
CA GLY A 135 -13.34 -10.06 -20.90
C GLY A 135 -14.29 -9.65 -22.02
N ASP A 136 -14.40 -10.54 -23.01
CA ASP A 136 -15.34 -10.65 -24.15
C ASP A 136 -16.26 -9.47 -24.50
#